data_AF-A0A1F5CPG3-F1
#
_entry.id   AF-A0A1F5CPG3-F1
#
_cell.length_a   1.000
_cell.length_b   1.000
_cell.length_c   1.000
_cell.angle_alpha   90.00
_cell.angle_beta   90.00
_cell.angle_gamma   90.00
#
_symmetry.space_group_name_H-M   'P 1'
#
loop_
_entity.id
_entity.type
_entity.pdbx_description
1 polymer ?
#
loop_
_entity_poly.entity_id
_entity_poly.type
_entity_poly.pdbx_seq_one_letter_code
_entity_poly.pdbx_strand_id
1 'polypeptide(L)'
;MVYVKPHTNHSSDACLRLMKNADYVLLHFTDMLGYLKGRTIAAEEAENALEGGVTFDGSSMIGGAHIEDSDMIMKPDPTTFTVFPYYFYEKGVASFICDIKRPDGKQFENDPRHVLRKNMEKISAEGYEPTAAAEVEFYLVQRNENGEINPVENHLIDKQRYFDNAPGRDLTEAYRMDLSSTLATMGIMVERQHHEVGSAQNEITFKYSNPLATADNVMRYKFAAKAVADKKHGWTATFMPKPWFGKAGSGMHVHLGLFDPVTGKNTFHDPKGYAYVSQRCRYFIGGILEHARAICAITAPTVNSYKRLVPGYEAPVYIAWSKRNRSALVRIPAFAPENAKEARIELRCPDPLCNPYLSYAAIFEAGLEGIRKKIDPGDPVDVNIYHLTEPERRQLSMRVLPGSLKEALEEWKNDEVCVRALGRELAEKYVNLKMGEWQEYESGALGDKTKVTEWEIQKYLYA
;
A
#
# COMPACT_ATOMS: atom_id res chain seq x y z
N MET A 1 19.09 17.45 17.55
CA MET A 1 17.63 17.54 17.35
C MET A 1 17.04 16.18 17.70
N VAL A 2 16.47 16.06 18.89
CA VAL A 2 15.89 14.82 19.44
C VAL A 2 14.67 14.46 18.58
N TYR A 3 14.55 13.20 18.20
CA TYR A 3 13.39 12.65 17.50
C TYR A 3 12.14 12.94 18.35
N VAL A 4 11.32 13.90 17.95
CA VAL A 4 9.98 14.07 18.52
C VAL A 4 9.17 12.90 17.97
N LYS A 5 8.90 11.88 18.79
CA LYS A 5 7.95 10.81 18.48
C LYS A 5 6.63 11.47 18.07
N PRO A 6 6.18 11.39 16.81
CA PRO A 6 4.84 11.83 16.46
C PRO A 6 3.91 10.66 16.76
N HIS A 7 3.81 10.29 18.03
CA HIS A 7 2.87 9.33 18.58
C HIS A 7 2.66 9.75 20.03
N THR A 8 1.59 10.47 20.30
CA THR A 8 1.08 10.56 21.66
C THR A 8 0.59 9.16 22.01
N ASN A 9 1.41 8.40 22.75
CA ASN A 9 0.96 7.17 23.40
C ASN A 9 -0.12 7.57 24.41
N HIS A 10 -1.36 7.64 23.96
CA HIS A 10 -2.49 7.86 24.83
C HIS A 10 -2.70 6.58 25.65
N SER A 11 -2.71 6.70 26.97
CA SER A 11 -3.31 5.68 27.82
C SER A 11 -4.82 5.62 27.54
N SER A 12 -5.47 4.51 27.87
CA SER A 12 -6.94 4.40 27.78
C SER A 12 -7.63 5.57 28.48
N ASP A 13 -7.17 5.97 29.67
CA ASP A 13 -7.68 7.13 30.42
C ASP A 13 -7.53 8.46 29.68
N ALA A 14 -6.46 8.63 28.91
CA ALA A 14 -6.28 9.83 28.08
C ALA A 14 -7.28 9.84 26.93
N CYS A 15 -7.48 8.70 26.26
CA CYS A 15 -8.48 8.56 25.19
C CYS A 15 -9.90 8.85 25.71
N LEU A 16 -10.30 8.25 26.83
CA LEU A 16 -11.62 8.46 27.43
C LEU A 16 -11.90 9.94 27.73
N ARG A 17 -10.90 10.66 28.27
CA ARG A 17 -11.02 12.11 28.50
C ARG A 17 -11.18 12.90 27.21
N LEU A 18 -10.46 12.53 26.15
CA LEU A 18 -10.56 13.19 24.83
C LEU A 18 -11.90 12.90 24.13
N MET A 19 -12.52 11.75 24.43
CA MET A 19 -13.82 11.34 23.86
C MET A 19 -15.03 11.85 24.64
N LYS A 20 -14.87 12.67 25.68
CA LYS A 20 -15.98 13.12 26.54
C LYS A 20 -17.14 13.78 25.76
N ASN A 21 -16.85 14.39 24.61
CA ASN A 21 -17.83 15.05 23.76
C ASN A 21 -18.09 14.29 22.43
N ALA A 22 -17.64 13.04 22.32
CA ALA A 22 -17.96 12.19 21.18
C ALA A 22 -19.34 11.55 21.39
N ASP A 23 -20.11 11.43 20.30
CA ASP A 23 -21.36 10.70 20.27
C ASP A 23 -21.11 9.19 20.01
N TYR A 24 -20.15 8.88 19.15
CA TYR A 24 -19.84 7.52 18.71
C TYR A 24 -18.35 7.23 18.62
N VAL A 25 -18.02 5.95 18.71
CA VAL A 25 -16.67 5.42 18.46
C VAL A 25 -16.73 4.42 17.31
N LEU A 26 -15.91 4.65 16.28
CA LEU A 26 -15.70 3.73 15.16
C LEU A 26 -14.47 2.86 15.44
N LEU A 27 -14.73 1.58 15.66
CA LEU A 27 -13.71 0.55 15.80
C LEU A 27 -13.40 -0.04 14.44
N HIS A 28 -12.18 0.16 13.95
CA HIS A 28 -11.75 -0.29 12.63
C HIS A 28 -10.76 -1.46 12.71
N PHE A 29 -10.80 -2.36 11.75
CA PHE A 29 -9.76 -3.36 11.49
C PHE A 29 -9.61 -3.55 9.98
N THR A 30 -8.60 -4.31 9.55
CA THR A 30 -8.36 -4.57 8.12
C THR A 30 -8.43 -6.07 7.85
N ASP A 31 -9.25 -6.46 6.89
CA ASP A 31 -9.33 -7.87 6.47
C ASP A 31 -8.13 -8.29 5.60
N MET A 32 -8.05 -9.58 5.25
CA MET A 32 -6.93 -10.13 4.48
C MET A 32 -6.68 -9.41 3.14
N LEU A 33 -7.74 -8.90 2.50
CA LEU A 33 -7.64 -8.21 1.21
C LEU A 33 -7.27 -6.73 1.33
N GLY A 34 -7.15 -6.19 2.54
CA GLY A 34 -6.81 -4.79 2.73
C GLY A 34 -8.04 -3.87 2.75
N TYR A 35 -9.24 -4.42 2.98
CA TYR A 35 -10.43 -3.60 3.18
C TYR A 35 -10.56 -3.18 4.63
N LEU A 36 -10.81 -1.87 4.84
CA LEU A 36 -11.16 -1.36 6.15
C LEU A 36 -12.58 -1.82 6.50
N LYS A 37 -12.69 -2.52 7.62
CA LYS A 37 -13.95 -3.01 8.20
C LYS A 37 -14.08 -2.45 9.61
N GLY A 38 -15.24 -2.58 10.22
CA GLY A 38 -15.40 -2.09 11.58
C GLY A 38 -16.80 -2.21 12.15
N ARG A 39 -16.94 -1.67 13.36
CA ARG A 39 -18.19 -1.52 14.07
C ARG A 39 -18.26 -0.14 14.71
N THR A 40 -19.46 0.42 14.73
CA THR A 40 -19.77 1.66 15.45
C THR A 40 -20.41 1.31 16.79
N ILE A 41 -19.92 1.91 17.86
CA ILE A 41 -20.51 1.82 19.20
C ILE A 41 -20.85 3.22 19.71
N ALA A 42 -21.78 3.33 20.66
CA ALA A 42 -22.00 4.58 21.40
C ALA A 42 -20.74 4.94 22.19
N ALA A 43 -20.45 6.23 22.37
CA ALA A 43 -19.26 6.66 23.11
C ALA A 43 -19.25 6.19 24.58
N GLU A 44 -20.43 5.95 25.16
CA GLU A 44 -20.60 5.39 26.52
C GLU A 44 -19.98 3.99 26.66
N GLU A 45 -19.91 3.22 25.57
CA GLU A 45 -19.31 1.87 25.55
C GLU A 45 -17.80 1.87 25.34
N ALA A 46 -17.17 3.05 25.20
CA ALA A 46 -15.75 3.16 24.88
C ALA A 46 -14.85 2.58 25.98
N GLU A 47 -15.22 2.73 27.25
CA GLU A 47 -14.48 2.18 28.39
C GLU A 47 -14.50 0.65 28.35
N ASN A 48 -15.70 0.06 28.24
CA ASN A 48 -15.88 -1.39 28.07
C ASN A 48 -15.10 -1.93 26.86
N ALA A 49 -15.14 -1.23 25.73
CA ALA A 49 -14.39 -1.62 24.54
C ALA A 49 -12.87 -1.56 24.75
N LEU A 50 -12.35 -0.53 25.43
CA LEU A 50 -10.93 -0.39 25.73
C LEU A 50 -10.44 -1.41 26.77
N GLU A 51 -11.30 -1.89 27.67
CA GLU A 51 -10.97 -2.91 28.68
C GLU A 51 -11.14 -4.34 28.17
N GLY A 52 -12.32 -4.68 27.64
CA GLY A 52 -12.69 -6.04 27.22
C GLY A 52 -12.62 -6.29 25.71
N GLY A 53 -12.72 -5.25 24.90
CA GLY A 53 -12.94 -5.37 23.46
C GLY A 53 -14.42 -5.58 23.11
N VAL A 54 -14.72 -5.67 21.80
CA VAL A 54 -16.09 -5.84 21.30
C VAL A 54 -16.17 -7.10 20.46
N THR A 55 -17.12 -7.99 20.77
CA THR A 55 -17.29 -9.26 20.05
C THR A 55 -17.90 -9.07 18.66
N PHE A 56 -17.54 -9.90 17.69
CA PHE A 56 -18.09 -9.90 16.34
C PHE A 56 -17.94 -11.27 15.68
N ASP A 57 -18.70 -11.49 14.60
CA ASP A 57 -18.57 -12.69 13.75
C ASP A 57 -17.35 -12.54 12.82
N GLY A 58 -16.28 -13.25 13.18
CA GLY A 58 -15.05 -13.36 12.42
C GLY A 58 -15.11 -14.33 11.24
N SER A 59 -16.13 -15.18 11.12
CA SER A 59 -16.31 -16.06 9.96
C SER A 59 -16.82 -15.31 8.71
N SER A 60 -17.50 -14.19 8.94
CA SER A 60 -17.92 -13.24 7.91
C SER A 60 -16.78 -12.34 7.39
N MET A 61 -15.57 -12.45 7.95
CA MET A 61 -14.40 -11.72 7.48
C MET A 61 -13.64 -12.51 6.40
N ILE A 62 -13.22 -11.83 5.34
CA ILE A 62 -12.34 -12.43 4.32
C ILE A 62 -10.99 -12.79 4.95
N GLY A 63 -10.63 -14.08 4.90
CA GLY A 63 -9.45 -14.61 5.60
C GLY A 63 -9.63 -14.77 7.11
N GLY A 64 -10.87 -14.70 7.59
CA GLY A 64 -11.24 -14.80 9.00
C GLY A 64 -11.26 -16.22 9.55
N ALA A 65 -12.01 -16.37 10.64
CA ALA A 65 -12.13 -17.62 11.37
C ALA A 65 -12.99 -18.63 10.60
N HIS A 66 -12.92 -19.90 11.01
CA HIS A 66 -13.85 -20.92 10.53
C HIS A 66 -15.24 -20.70 11.13
N ILE A 67 -16.29 -21.25 10.51
CA ILE A 67 -17.66 -21.01 10.95
C ILE A 67 -17.94 -21.62 12.33
N GLU A 68 -17.25 -22.72 12.65
CA GLU A 68 -17.26 -23.40 13.95
C GLU A 68 -16.53 -22.62 15.07
N ASP A 69 -15.66 -21.67 14.71
CA ASP A 69 -14.86 -20.84 15.63
C ASP A 69 -15.07 -19.34 15.31
N SER A 70 -16.31 -18.96 15.02
CA SER A 70 -16.64 -17.67 14.41
C SER A 70 -16.52 -16.46 15.34
N ASP A 71 -16.77 -16.62 16.64
CA ASP A 71 -16.74 -15.51 17.60
C ASP A 71 -15.32 -14.97 17.79
N MET A 72 -15.14 -13.67 17.56
CA MET A 72 -13.87 -12.96 17.67
C MET A 72 -14.04 -11.65 18.44
N ILE A 73 -12.94 -11.06 18.89
CA ILE A 73 -12.92 -9.81 19.67
C ILE A 73 -12.13 -8.75 18.91
N MET A 74 -12.77 -7.60 18.65
CA MET A 74 -12.10 -6.38 18.23
C MET A 74 -11.53 -5.68 19.47
N LYS A 75 -10.21 -5.67 19.61
CA LYS A 75 -9.53 -5.02 20.73
C LYS A 75 -8.95 -3.67 20.28
N PRO A 76 -9.51 -2.52 20.69
CA PRO A 76 -9.01 -1.21 20.30
C PRO A 76 -7.57 -1.00 20.79
N ASP A 77 -6.71 -0.47 19.91
CA ASP A 77 -5.35 -0.06 20.25
C ASP A 77 -5.36 1.44 20.61
N PRO A 78 -5.16 1.81 21.90
CA PRO A 78 -5.24 3.21 22.34
C PRO A 78 -4.22 4.13 21.65
N THR A 79 -3.09 3.57 21.20
CA THR A 79 -2.05 4.34 20.50
C THR A 79 -2.51 4.85 19.13
N THR A 80 -3.59 4.28 18.61
CA THR A 80 -4.17 4.66 17.33
C THR A 80 -5.30 5.67 17.48
N PHE A 81 -5.66 6.13 18.68
CA PHE A 81 -6.78 7.06 18.86
C PHE A 81 -6.76 8.24 17.86
N THR A 82 -7.88 8.50 17.20
CA THR A 82 -8.08 9.67 16.34
C THR A 82 -9.52 10.19 16.45
N VAL A 83 -9.72 11.45 16.10
CA VAL A 83 -11.05 12.05 15.96
C VAL A 83 -11.31 12.30 14.48
N PHE A 84 -12.54 12.07 14.02
CA PHE A 84 -12.97 12.42 12.67
C PHE A 84 -13.56 13.83 12.64
N PRO A 85 -13.37 14.57 11.53
CA PRO A 85 -14.04 15.85 11.37
C PRO A 85 -15.56 15.70 11.47
N TYR A 86 -16.21 16.67 12.11
CA TYR A 86 -17.66 16.66 12.36
C TYR A 86 -18.47 16.43 11.07
N TYR A 87 -18.07 17.07 9.97
CA TYR A 87 -18.76 17.00 8.68
C TYR A 87 -18.76 15.61 8.02
N PHE A 88 -18.00 14.63 8.54
CA PHE A 88 -18.10 13.26 8.04
C PHE A 88 -19.47 12.64 8.36
N TYR A 89 -20.04 12.97 9.52
CA TYR A 89 -21.22 12.32 10.07
C TYR A 89 -22.27 13.27 10.64
N GLU A 90 -21.97 14.57 10.70
CA GLU A 90 -22.74 15.55 11.47
C GLU A 90 -22.87 15.16 12.95
N LYS A 91 -21.81 14.53 13.49
CA LYS A 91 -21.70 14.02 14.86
C LYS A 91 -20.24 14.03 15.33
N GLY A 92 -20.03 14.09 16.65
CA GLY A 92 -18.72 13.88 17.26
C GLY A 92 -18.32 12.41 17.17
N VAL A 93 -17.28 12.09 16.39
CA VAL A 93 -16.86 10.71 16.18
C VAL A 93 -15.37 10.54 16.47
N ALA A 94 -15.07 9.59 17.35
CA ALA A 94 -13.71 9.10 17.57
C ALA A 94 -13.51 7.74 16.88
N SER A 95 -12.26 7.34 16.68
CA SER A 95 -11.93 6.05 16.08
C SER A 95 -10.65 5.44 16.64
N PHE A 96 -10.65 4.10 16.70
CA PHE A 96 -9.48 3.28 16.97
C PHE A 96 -9.29 2.26 15.86
N ILE A 97 -8.05 1.90 15.59
CA ILE A 97 -7.72 0.65 14.91
C ILE A 97 -7.64 -0.44 15.98
N CYS A 98 -8.18 -1.61 15.65
CA CYS A 98 -8.30 -2.75 16.54
C CYS A 98 -7.38 -3.87 16.07
N ASP A 99 -6.76 -4.54 17.04
CA ASP A 99 -6.22 -5.87 16.86
C ASP A 99 -7.36 -6.90 17.01
N ILE A 100 -7.30 -7.99 16.25
CA ILE A 100 -8.31 -9.06 16.36
C ILE A 100 -7.81 -10.15 17.31
N LYS A 101 -8.63 -10.49 18.30
CA LYS A 101 -8.35 -11.53 19.28
C LYS A 101 -9.37 -12.65 19.22
N ARG A 102 -8.94 -13.83 19.66
CA ARG A 102 -9.79 -14.98 19.95
C ARG A 102 -10.52 -14.78 21.29
N PRO A 103 -11.64 -15.48 21.54
CA PRO A 103 -12.36 -15.40 22.82
C PRO A 103 -11.53 -15.79 24.04
N ASP A 104 -10.50 -16.63 23.85
CA ASP A 104 -9.54 -17.00 24.91
C ASP A 104 -8.50 -15.91 25.20
N GLY A 105 -8.59 -14.75 24.54
CA GLY A 105 -7.72 -13.60 24.70
C GLY A 105 -6.44 -13.65 23.88
N LYS A 106 -6.13 -14.77 23.20
CA LYS A 106 -4.97 -14.87 22.30
C LYS A 106 -5.19 -14.01 21.06
N GLN A 107 -4.09 -13.57 20.46
CA GLN A 107 -4.13 -12.83 19.22
C GLN A 107 -4.56 -13.74 18.07
N PHE A 108 -5.39 -13.23 17.17
CA PHE A 108 -5.72 -13.96 15.94
C PHE A 108 -4.55 -13.92 14.97
N GLU A 109 -4.08 -15.09 14.58
CA GLU A 109 -2.85 -15.27 13.82
C GLU A 109 -2.95 -14.73 12.39
N ASN A 110 -4.17 -14.72 11.83
CA ASN A 110 -4.45 -14.25 10.46
C ASN A 110 -4.82 -12.76 10.40
N ASP A 111 -4.81 -12.03 11.52
CA ASP A 111 -4.97 -10.57 11.53
C ASP A 111 -3.78 -9.91 10.80
N PRO A 112 -3.98 -9.23 9.66
CA PRO A 112 -2.90 -8.59 8.92
C PRO A 112 -2.06 -7.62 9.76
N ARG A 113 -2.71 -6.89 10.68
CA ARG A 113 -2.03 -5.93 11.56
C ARG A 113 -1.10 -6.65 12.54
N HIS A 114 -1.56 -7.77 13.10
CA HIS A 114 -0.73 -8.63 13.94
C HIS A 114 0.43 -9.26 13.15
N VAL A 115 0.19 -9.74 11.93
CA VAL A 115 1.23 -10.30 11.06
C VAL A 115 2.36 -9.30 10.86
N LEU A 116 2.05 -8.03 10.54
CA LEU A 116 3.08 -7.01 10.39
C LEU A 116 3.81 -6.73 11.73
N ARG A 117 3.07 -6.65 12.84
CA ARG A 117 3.68 -6.45 14.17
C ARG A 117 4.71 -7.54 14.50
N LYS A 118 4.36 -8.81 14.28
CA LYS A 118 5.27 -9.94 14.49
C LYS A 118 6.50 -9.85 13.59
N ASN A 119 6.35 -9.41 12.35
CA ASN A 119 7.49 -9.18 11.46
C ASN A 119 8.38 -8.04 11.97
N MET A 120 7.81 -6.96 12.49
CA MET A 120 8.59 -5.87 13.10
C MET A 120 9.35 -6.29 14.37
N GLU A 121 8.76 -7.16 15.18
CA GLU A 121 9.44 -7.76 16.34
C GLU A 121 10.65 -8.60 15.90
N LYS A 122 10.51 -9.40 14.82
CA LYS A 122 11.64 -10.13 14.22
C LYS A 122 12.73 -9.19 13.71
N ILE A 123 12.36 -8.16 12.95
CA ILE A 123 13.31 -7.16 12.42
C ILE A 123 14.09 -6.50 13.57
N SER A 124 13.40 -6.17 14.67
CA SER A 124 14.01 -5.61 15.88
C SER A 124 14.97 -6.59 16.56
N ALA A 125 14.59 -7.87 16.66
CA ALA A 125 15.44 -8.92 17.19
C ALA A 125 16.69 -9.19 16.34
N GLU A 126 16.63 -8.92 15.03
CA GLU A 126 17.78 -8.94 14.12
C GLU A 126 18.66 -7.67 14.22
N GLY A 127 18.32 -6.72 15.10
CA GLY A 127 19.11 -5.53 15.37
C GLY A 127 18.81 -4.35 14.45
N TYR A 128 17.61 -4.28 13.86
CA TYR A 128 17.21 -3.20 12.97
C TYR A 128 15.91 -2.52 13.43
N GLU A 129 15.84 -1.20 13.23
CA GLU A 129 14.62 -0.41 13.37
C GLU A 129 14.12 -0.01 11.96
N PRO A 130 13.03 -0.62 11.46
CA PRO A 130 12.55 -0.36 10.12
C PRO A 130 11.78 0.96 10.03
N THR A 131 11.89 1.64 8.89
CA THR A 131 11.09 2.82 8.54
C THR A 131 10.39 2.63 7.21
N ALA A 132 9.17 3.12 7.09
CA ALA A 132 8.37 3.08 5.86
C ALA A 132 7.64 4.42 5.61
N ALA A 133 7.52 4.80 4.34
CA ALA A 133 6.63 5.84 3.84
C ALA A 133 5.88 5.33 2.60
N ALA A 134 4.74 5.92 2.28
CA ALA A 134 3.95 5.57 1.10
C ALA A 134 3.53 6.83 0.32
N GLU A 135 3.72 6.79 -1.00
CA GLU A 135 3.12 7.72 -1.96
C GLU A 135 1.87 7.04 -2.52
N VAL A 136 0.68 7.43 -2.07
CA VAL A 136 -0.58 6.77 -2.45
C VAL A 136 -1.29 7.61 -3.50
N GLU A 137 -1.20 7.19 -4.76
CA GLU A 137 -1.89 7.86 -5.86
C GLU A 137 -3.36 7.41 -5.95
N PHE A 138 -4.22 8.30 -6.45
CA PHE A 138 -5.64 7.99 -6.66
C PHE A 138 -6.27 8.94 -7.68
N TYR A 139 -7.43 8.56 -8.19
CA TYR A 139 -8.24 9.42 -9.06
C TYR A 139 -9.48 9.94 -8.34
N LEU A 140 -9.89 11.16 -8.69
CA LEU A 140 -11.21 11.69 -8.36
C LEU A 140 -12.13 11.55 -9.56
N VAL A 141 -13.28 10.92 -9.33
CA VAL A 141 -14.25 10.62 -10.38
C VAL A 141 -15.64 11.08 -10.01
N GLN A 142 -16.44 11.33 -11.04
CA GLN A 142 -17.86 11.62 -10.92
C GLN A 142 -18.63 10.82 -11.96
N ARG A 143 -19.92 10.59 -11.69
CA ARG A 143 -20.84 10.03 -12.67
C ARG A 143 -21.45 11.17 -13.49
N ASN A 144 -21.46 11.05 -14.81
CA ASN A 144 -22.21 11.96 -15.66
C ASN A 144 -23.72 11.59 -15.69
N GLU A 145 -24.52 12.39 -16.39
CA GLU A 145 -25.98 12.18 -16.53
C GLU A 145 -26.34 10.82 -17.16
N ASN A 146 -25.44 10.25 -17.97
CA ASN A 146 -25.59 8.94 -18.60
C ASN A 146 -25.16 7.77 -17.68
N GLY A 147 -24.72 8.07 -16.45
CA GLY A 147 -24.23 7.09 -15.49
C GLY A 147 -22.79 6.63 -15.71
N GLU A 148 -22.07 7.20 -16.66
CA GLU A 148 -20.67 6.86 -16.96
C GLU A 148 -19.73 7.50 -15.92
N ILE A 149 -18.73 6.74 -15.48
CA ILE A 149 -17.72 7.19 -14.52
C ILE A 149 -16.57 7.84 -15.28
N ASN A 150 -16.36 9.13 -15.05
CA ASN A 150 -15.29 9.91 -15.66
C ASN A 150 -14.45 10.62 -14.59
N PRO A 151 -13.18 10.94 -14.88
CA PRO A 151 -12.42 11.86 -14.03
C PRO A 151 -13.15 13.19 -13.88
N VAL A 152 -13.01 13.85 -12.73
CA VAL A 152 -13.64 15.17 -12.51
C VAL A 152 -13.06 16.26 -13.43
N GLU A 153 -11.87 16.03 -13.97
CA GLU A 153 -11.19 16.91 -14.94
C GLU A 153 -11.22 16.39 -16.39
N ASN A 154 -12.29 15.72 -16.81
CA ASN A 154 -12.40 15.19 -18.18
C ASN A 154 -12.59 16.27 -19.26
N HIS A 155 -12.53 17.56 -18.90
CA HIS A 155 -12.65 18.71 -19.80
C HIS A 155 -11.34 19.05 -20.53
N LEU A 156 -10.22 18.45 -20.14
CA LEU A 156 -8.91 18.70 -20.72
C LEU A 156 -8.26 17.40 -21.23
N ILE A 157 -7.43 17.53 -22.26
CA ILE A 157 -6.67 16.40 -22.79
C ILE A 157 -5.63 15.96 -21.75
N ASP A 158 -5.55 14.65 -21.49
CA ASP A 158 -4.59 13.97 -20.61
C ASP A 158 -3.15 14.07 -21.15
N LYS A 159 -2.57 15.27 -21.20
CA LYS A 159 -1.19 15.49 -21.61
C LYS A 159 -0.54 16.60 -20.78
N GLN A 160 0.61 16.28 -20.17
CA GLN A 160 1.43 17.22 -19.41
C GLN A 160 0.66 17.92 -18.28
N ARG A 161 -0.08 17.14 -17.48
CA ARG A 161 -0.86 17.64 -16.33
C ARG A 161 -0.09 17.63 -15.01
N TYR A 162 1.05 16.96 -14.96
CA TYR A 162 1.85 16.78 -13.75
C TYR A 162 2.27 18.12 -13.15
N PHE A 163 2.04 18.33 -11.85
CA PHE A 163 2.23 19.59 -11.14
C PHE A 163 1.37 20.78 -11.60
N ASP A 164 0.31 20.57 -12.38
CA ASP A 164 -0.62 21.65 -12.66
C ASP A 164 -1.28 22.13 -11.36
N ASN A 165 -1.35 23.45 -11.20
CA ASN A 165 -2.02 24.14 -10.10
C ASN A 165 -2.81 25.38 -10.57
N ALA A 166 -2.82 25.62 -11.89
CA ALA A 166 -3.47 26.79 -12.46
C ALA A 166 -5.00 26.65 -12.35
N PRO A 167 -5.72 27.67 -11.86
CA PRO A 167 -7.17 27.66 -11.79
C PRO A 167 -7.81 27.30 -13.15
N GLY A 168 -8.82 26.43 -13.13
CA GLY A 168 -9.51 25.94 -14.33
C GLY A 168 -8.79 24.82 -15.08
N ARG A 169 -7.47 24.70 -14.94
CA ARG A 169 -6.74 23.49 -15.32
C ARG A 169 -6.86 22.43 -14.25
N ASP A 170 -6.54 22.80 -13.01
CA ASP A 170 -6.64 21.90 -11.86
C ASP A 170 -7.87 22.27 -11.02
N LEU A 171 -8.87 21.39 -11.05
CA LEU A 171 -10.10 21.48 -10.27
C LEU A 171 -9.96 20.75 -8.91
N THR A 172 -8.88 19.98 -8.73
CA THR A 172 -8.68 19.09 -7.58
C THR A 172 -7.80 19.68 -6.48
N GLU A 173 -7.16 20.84 -6.71
CA GLU A 173 -6.32 21.52 -5.70
C GLU A 173 -7.07 21.81 -4.39
N ALA A 174 -8.29 22.34 -4.46
CA ALA A 174 -9.09 22.62 -3.27
C ALA A 174 -9.44 21.33 -2.49
N TYR A 175 -9.76 20.25 -3.22
CA TYR A 175 -9.94 18.94 -2.62
C TYR A 175 -8.67 18.44 -1.90
N ARG A 176 -7.49 18.60 -2.52
CA ARG A 176 -6.23 18.18 -1.89
C ARG A 176 -5.98 18.96 -0.60
N MET A 177 -6.23 20.28 -0.58
CA MET A 177 -6.15 21.10 0.64
C MET A 177 -7.14 20.64 1.73
N ASP A 178 -8.37 20.30 1.35
CA ASP A 178 -9.38 19.76 2.28
C ASP A 178 -8.95 18.41 2.87
N LEU A 179 -8.42 17.51 2.03
CA LEU A 179 -7.90 16.22 2.45
C LEU A 179 -6.70 16.40 3.37
N SER A 180 -5.75 17.28 3.03
CA SER A 180 -4.59 17.59 3.87
C SER A 180 -4.97 18.13 5.25
N SER A 181 -5.94 19.04 5.30
CA SER A 181 -6.47 19.57 6.58
C SER A 181 -7.16 18.49 7.41
N THR A 182 -7.85 17.57 6.74
CA THR A 182 -8.54 16.44 7.37
C THR A 182 -7.56 15.41 7.92
N LEU A 183 -6.53 15.06 7.15
CA LEU A 183 -5.45 14.18 7.60
C LEU A 183 -4.73 14.75 8.80
N ALA A 184 -4.43 16.06 8.80
CA ALA A 184 -3.83 16.74 9.95
C ALA A 184 -4.72 16.69 11.19
N THR A 185 -6.04 16.90 11.04
CA THR A 185 -7.04 16.71 12.11
C THR A 185 -7.01 15.29 12.68
N MET A 186 -6.77 14.29 11.82
CA MET A 186 -6.65 12.89 12.18
C MET A 186 -5.23 12.50 12.67
N GLY A 187 -4.34 13.47 12.89
CA GLY A 187 -2.98 13.24 13.38
C GLY A 187 -1.97 12.76 12.32
N ILE A 188 -2.33 12.77 11.03
CA ILE A 188 -1.44 12.39 9.93
C ILE A 188 -0.78 13.64 9.36
N MET A 189 0.54 13.75 9.53
CA MET A 189 1.34 14.88 9.05
C MET A 189 1.61 14.76 7.55
N VAL A 190 0.89 15.54 6.75
CA VAL A 190 1.13 15.68 5.31
C VAL A 190 2.44 16.43 5.06
N GLU A 191 3.25 15.93 4.12
CA GLU A 191 4.48 16.58 3.69
C GLU A 191 4.26 17.39 2.41
N ARG A 192 3.64 16.78 1.39
CA ARG A 192 3.46 17.37 0.06
C ARG A 192 2.20 16.84 -0.59
N GLN A 193 1.66 17.62 -1.51
CA GLN A 193 0.54 17.25 -2.38
C GLN A 193 0.78 17.84 -3.77
N HIS A 194 0.36 17.13 -4.81
CA HIS A 194 0.41 17.63 -6.19
C HIS A 194 -0.61 16.91 -7.08
N HIS A 195 -0.93 17.55 -8.20
CA HIS A 195 -1.65 16.91 -9.30
C HIS A 195 -0.70 15.94 -10.04
N GLU A 196 -1.16 14.71 -10.26
CA GLU A 196 -0.39 13.64 -10.90
C GLU A 196 -0.48 13.69 -12.44
N VAL A 197 0.11 12.71 -13.13
CA VAL A 197 0.19 12.67 -14.60
C VAL A 197 -1.19 12.57 -15.27
N GLY A 198 -2.11 11.77 -14.72
CA GLY A 198 -3.45 11.57 -15.26
C GLY A 198 -4.44 12.65 -14.86
N SER A 199 -5.49 12.86 -15.65
CA SER A 199 -6.53 13.87 -15.36
C SER A 199 -7.26 13.59 -14.06
N ALA A 200 -7.29 14.55 -13.14
CA ALA A 200 -7.77 14.37 -11.77
C ALA A 200 -7.09 13.22 -10.99
N GLN A 201 -5.87 12.84 -11.39
CA GLN A 201 -5.01 11.98 -10.59
C GLN A 201 -4.31 12.85 -9.54
N ASN A 202 -4.24 12.35 -8.32
CA ASN A 202 -3.73 13.09 -7.18
C ASN A 202 -2.76 12.21 -6.40
N GLU A 203 -1.72 12.84 -5.84
CA GLU A 203 -0.84 12.25 -4.84
C GLU A 203 -0.75 13.18 -3.64
N ILE A 204 -0.87 12.61 -2.44
CA ILE A 204 -0.53 13.29 -1.20
C ILE A 204 0.37 12.36 -0.39
N THR A 205 1.51 12.89 0.03
CA THR A 205 2.52 12.18 0.81
C THR A 205 2.44 12.61 2.26
N PHE A 206 2.64 11.66 3.17
CA PHE A 206 2.71 11.90 4.60
C PHE A 206 4.01 11.37 5.17
N LYS A 207 4.40 11.94 6.31
CA LYS A 207 5.69 11.68 6.93
C LYS A 207 5.89 10.19 7.22
N TYR A 208 7.09 9.70 6.91
CA TYR A 208 7.48 8.33 7.20
C TYR A 208 7.40 8.02 8.71
N SER A 209 7.18 6.74 9.03
CA SER A 209 7.15 6.23 10.40
C SER A 209 7.66 4.79 10.42
N ASN A 210 7.44 4.08 11.53
CA ASN A 210 7.60 2.63 11.53
C ASN A 210 6.53 1.97 10.62
N PRO A 211 6.76 0.77 10.06
CA PRO A 211 5.87 0.15 9.08
C PRO A 211 4.43 -0.04 9.55
N LEU A 212 4.20 -0.38 10.83
CA LEU A 212 2.86 -0.59 11.37
C LEU A 212 2.05 0.72 11.37
N ALA A 213 2.63 1.80 11.91
CA ALA A 213 2.01 3.12 11.90
C ALA A 213 1.81 3.65 10.46
N THR A 214 2.75 3.39 9.56
CA THR A 214 2.60 3.76 8.14
C THR A 214 1.44 2.98 7.49
N ALA A 215 1.27 1.69 7.79
CA ALA A 215 0.14 0.90 7.30
C ALA A 215 -1.20 1.38 7.87
N ASP A 216 -1.26 1.68 9.18
CA ASP A 216 -2.42 2.30 9.84
C ASP A 216 -2.78 3.63 9.14
N ASN A 217 -1.78 4.45 8.82
CA ASN A 217 -1.96 5.73 8.12
C ASN A 217 -2.44 5.54 6.67
N VAL A 218 -1.92 4.55 5.91
CA VAL A 218 -2.43 4.25 4.55
C VAL A 218 -3.92 3.89 4.60
N MET A 219 -4.35 3.09 5.58
CA MET A 219 -5.75 2.71 5.71
C MET A 219 -6.65 3.92 6.04
N ARG A 220 -6.21 4.78 6.96
CA ARG A 220 -6.90 6.03 7.32
C ARG A 220 -6.93 7.02 6.18
N TYR A 221 -5.84 7.12 5.44
CA TYR A 221 -5.71 7.97 4.28
C TYR A 221 -6.76 7.61 3.23
N LYS A 222 -6.87 6.33 2.87
CA LYS A 222 -7.87 5.85 1.90
C LYS A 222 -9.31 6.14 2.36
N PHE A 223 -9.58 6.00 3.65
CA PHE A 223 -10.88 6.32 4.25
C PHE A 223 -11.18 7.83 4.18
N ALA A 224 -10.24 8.67 4.64
CA ALA A 224 -10.38 10.12 4.62
C ALA A 224 -10.54 10.68 3.20
N ALA A 225 -9.76 10.19 2.24
CA ALA A 225 -9.84 10.59 0.83
C ALA A 225 -11.25 10.36 0.26
N LYS A 226 -11.83 9.18 0.53
CA LYS A 226 -13.19 8.85 0.12
C LYS A 226 -14.23 9.72 0.82
N ALA A 227 -14.11 9.90 2.13
CA ALA A 227 -15.04 10.70 2.92
C ALA A 227 -15.03 12.19 2.51
N VAL A 228 -13.85 12.78 2.29
CA VAL A 228 -13.73 14.17 1.80
C VAL A 228 -14.36 14.30 0.41
N ALA A 229 -14.12 13.33 -0.48
CA ALA A 229 -14.62 13.39 -1.86
C ALA A 229 -16.14 13.38 -1.86
N ASP A 230 -16.74 12.46 -1.10
CA ASP A 230 -18.18 12.34 -0.95
C ASP A 230 -18.79 13.58 -0.28
N LYS A 231 -18.31 13.94 0.91
CA LYS A 231 -18.99 14.90 1.79
C LYS A 231 -18.83 16.36 1.39
N LYS A 232 -17.69 16.73 0.81
CA LYS A 232 -17.42 18.13 0.44
C LYS A 232 -17.59 18.42 -1.04
N HIS A 233 -17.38 17.41 -1.89
CA HIS A 233 -17.28 17.62 -3.35
C HIS A 233 -18.31 16.82 -4.16
N GLY A 234 -19.03 15.86 -3.56
CA GLY A 234 -19.95 14.97 -4.29
C GLY A 234 -19.23 14.06 -5.30
N TRP A 235 -17.94 13.81 -5.08
CA TRP A 235 -17.07 13.00 -5.93
C TRP A 235 -16.77 11.65 -5.29
N THR A 236 -16.17 10.75 -6.07
CA THR A 236 -15.65 9.47 -5.57
C THR A 236 -14.13 9.42 -5.73
N ALA A 237 -13.42 9.14 -4.64
CA ALA A 237 -11.99 8.82 -4.70
C ALA A 237 -11.81 7.31 -5.00
N THR A 238 -11.13 6.99 -6.11
CA THR A 238 -10.81 5.61 -6.50
C THR A 238 -9.30 5.36 -6.45
N PHE A 239 -8.96 4.23 -5.83
CA PHE A 239 -7.60 3.73 -5.63
C PHE A 239 -7.26 2.59 -6.61
N MET A 240 -8.10 2.41 -7.64
CA MET A 240 -7.94 1.36 -8.64
C MET A 240 -6.61 1.55 -9.41
N PRO A 241 -5.78 0.49 -9.56
CA PRO A 241 -4.45 0.62 -10.16
C PRO A 241 -4.45 1.16 -11.59
N LYS A 242 -5.46 0.80 -12.39
CA LYS A 242 -5.61 1.23 -13.78
C LYS A 242 -7.09 1.39 -14.13
N PRO A 243 -7.69 2.56 -13.83
CA PRO A 243 -9.12 2.75 -14.09
C PRO A 243 -9.45 2.87 -15.59
N TRP A 244 -8.53 3.39 -16.40
CA TRP A 244 -8.70 3.51 -17.85
C TRP A 244 -7.50 2.99 -18.65
N PHE A 245 -7.79 2.41 -19.81
CA PHE A 245 -6.80 2.12 -20.83
C PHE A 245 -6.17 3.42 -21.37
N GLY A 246 -4.89 3.39 -21.72
CA GLY A 246 -4.22 4.53 -22.34
C GLY A 246 -3.85 5.69 -21.41
N LYS A 247 -4.37 5.73 -20.17
CA LYS A 247 -4.08 6.76 -19.15
C LYS A 247 -3.05 6.28 -18.14
N ALA A 248 -2.46 7.19 -17.35
CA ALA A 248 -1.63 6.80 -16.21
C ALA A 248 -2.43 5.90 -15.23
N GLY A 249 -1.72 5.06 -14.48
CA GLY A 249 -2.34 4.27 -13.41
C GLY A 249 -1.87 4.77 -12.06
N SER A 250 -2.46 4.27 -10.98
CA SER A 250 -2.15 4.71 -9.61
C SER A 250 -1.13 3.80 -8.92
N GLY A 251 -0.02 4.39 -8.52
CA GLY A 251 1.06 3.88 -7.69
C GLY A 251 0.74 3.80 -6.20
N MET A 252 1.33 2.84 -5.50
CA MET A 252 1.64 3.01 -4.08
C MET A 252 3.15 2.84 -3.90
N HIS A 253 3.94 3.87 -4.23
CA HIS A 253 5.39 3.74 -4.08
C HIS A 253 5.74 3.69 -2.59
N VAL A 254 6.53 2.69 -2.19
CA VAL A 254 6.92 2.51 -0.80
C VAL A 254 8.39 2.85 -0.61
N HIS A 255 8.65 3.75 0.33
CA HIS A 255 9.99 4.17 0.72
C HIS A 255 10.41 3.42 1.96
N LEU A 256 11.57 2.75 1.94
CA LEU A 256 12.01 1.84 2.99
C LEU A 256 13.42 2.17 3.47
N GLY A 257 13.63 2.06 4.78
CA GLY A 257 14.91 2.26 5.43
C GLY A 257 15.09 1.35 6.65
N LEU A 258 16.33 1.15 7.07
CA LEU A 258 16.69 0.42 8.29
C LEU A 258 17.67 1.25 9.11
N PHE A 259 17.34 1.50 10.37
CA PHE A 259 18.20 2.17 11.33
C PHE A 259 18.78 1.15 12.31
N ASP A 260 19.95 1.47 12.85
CA ASP A 260 20.52 0.77 13.99
C ASP A 260 19.86 1.35 15.27
N PRO A 261 19.09 0.56 16.04
CA PRO A 261 18.32 1.07 17.18
C PRO A 261 19.20 1.54 18.34
N VAL A 262 20.47 1.12 18.40
CA VAL A 262 21.40 1.48 19.48
C VAL A 262 22.09 2.81 19.17
N THR A 263 22.56 2.97 17.93
CA THR A 263 23.33 4.14 17.51
C THR A 263 22.49 5.22 16.84
N GLY A 264 21.26 4.89 16.42
CA GLY A 264 20.38 5.77 15.64
C GLY A 264 20.90 6.06 14.23
N LYS A 265 21.89 5.31 13.74
CA LYS A 265 22.48 5.49 12.41
C LYS A 265 21.64 4.78 11.36
N ASN A 266 21.44 5.44 10.22
CA ASN A 266 20.82 4.81 9.06
C ASN A 266 21.79 3.77 8.47
N THR A 267 21.42 2.48 8.52
CA THR A 267 22.27 1.37 8.08
C THR A 267 22.35 1.25 6.56
N PHE A 268 21.46 1.93 5.84
CA PHE A 268 21.49 2.00 4.38
C PHE A 268 22.45 3.04 3.84
N HIS A 269 22.94 3.96 4.66
CA HIS A 269 23.84 5.02 4.21
C HIS A 269 25.32 4.56 4.19
N ASP A 270 26.02 4.88 3.11
CA ASP A 270 27.48 4.83 3.02
C ASP A 270 27.97 5.96 2.10
N PRO A 271 28.75 6.94 2.58
CA PRO A 271 29.19 8.07 1.78
C PRO A 271 30.09 7.68 0.58
N LYS A 272 30.64 6.46 0.56
CA LYS A 272 31.49 5.95 -0.53
C LYS A 272 30.74 5.02 -1.49
N GLY A 273 29.53 4.61 -1.13
CA GLY A 273 28.74 3.68 -1.92
C GLY A 273 28.14 4.34 -3.16
N TYR A 274 27.79 3.51 -4.15
CA TYR A 274 26.97 3.97 -5.28
C TYR A 274 25.69 4.62 -4.74
N ALA A 275 25.37 5.83 -5.20
CA ALA A 275 24.22 6.61 -4.72
C ALA A 275 24.17 6.81 -3.19
N TYR A 276 25.34 6.78 -2.54
CA TYR A 276 25.50 6.89 -1.08
C TYR A 276 24.83 5.77 -0.28
N VAL A 277 24.65 4.59 -0.88
CA VAL A 277 24.08 3.43 -0.18
C VAL A 277 25.11 2.37 0.19
N SER A 278 24.92 1.75 1.35
CA SER A 278 25.82 0.73 1.91
C SER A 278 25.67 -0.62 1.22
N GLN A 279 26.65 -1.50 1.41
CA GLN A 279 26.54 -2.89 0.96
C GLN A 279 25.34 -3.62 1.59
N ARG A 280 24.96 -3.25 2.82
CA ARG A 280 23.76 -3.80 3.47
C ARG A 280 22.49 -3.38 2.73
N CYS A 281 22.39 -2.12 2.30
CA CYS A 281 21.29 -1.66 1.45
C CYS A 281 21.26 -2.44 0.13
N ARG A 282 22.41 -2.66 -0.50
CA ARG A 282 22.50 -3.48 -1.72
C ARG A 282 21.96 -4.89 -1.49
N TYR A 283 22.35 -5.56 -0.42
CA TYR A 283 21.80 -6.88 -0.10
C TYR A 283 20.29 -6.86 0.15
N PHE A 284 19.78 -5.82 0.80
CA PHE A 284 18.34 -5.63 0.97
C PHE A 284 17.62 -5.50 -0.39
N ILE A 285 18.18 -4.73 -1.31
CA ILE A 285 17.70 -4.62 -2.69
C ILE A 285 17.77 -6.00 -3.38
N GLY A 286 18.87 -6.74 -3.23
CA GLY A 286 19.06 -8.06 -3.83
C GLY A 286 17.97 -9.06 -3.43
N GLY A 287 17.60 -9.07 -2.15
CA GLY A 287 16.46 -9.85 -1.68
C GLY A 287 15.13 -9.43 -2.33
N ILE A 288 14.85 -8.13 -2.40
CA ILE A 288 13.63 -7.63 -3.07
C ILE A 288 13.60 -8.03 -4.56
N LEU A 289 14.72 -7.89 -5.28
CA LEU A 289 14.78 -8.24 -6.70
C LEU A 289 14.65 -9.74 -6.94
N GLU A 290 15.17 -10.56 -6.03
CA GLU A 290 15.05 -12.02 -6.10
C GLU A 290 13.61 -12.49 -5.95
N HIS A 291 12.91 -11.89 -5.00
CA HIS A 291 11.55 -12.25 -4.64
C HIS A 291 10.47 -11.44 -5.38
N ALA A 292 10.87 -10.50 -6.26
CA ALA A 292 10.00 -9.49 -6.86
C ALA A 292 8.76 -10.09 -7.56
N ARG A 293 8.92 -11.24 -8.23
CA ARG A 293 7.84 -11.89 -8.97
C ARG A 293 6.79 -12.50 -8.04
N ALA A 294 7.21 -13.14 -6.95
CA ALA A 294 6.31 -13.74 -5.97
C ALA A 294 5.60 -12.67 -5.12
N ILE A 295 6.33 -11.65 -4.64
CA ILE A 295 5.72 -10.60 -3.79
C ILE A 295 4.71 -9.74 -4.54
N CYS A 296 4.78 -9.69 -5.89
CA CYS A 296 3.78 -9.01 -6.72
C CYS A 296 2.35 -9.51 -6.47
N ALA A 297 2.15 -10.77 -6.10
CA ALA A 297 0.82 -11.27 -5.76
C ALA A 297 0.22 -10.60 -4.52
N ILE A 298 1.04 -10.00 -3.64
CA ILE A 298 0.60 -9.23 -2.46
C ILE A 298 0.60 -7.73 -2.76
N THR A 299 1.68 -7.23 -3.36
CA THR A 299 1.87 -5.79 -3.59
C THR A 299 1.05 -5.26 -4.76
N ALA A 300 0.73 -6.12 -5.72
CA ALA A 300 -0.11 -5.86 -6.89
C ALA A 300 -1.24 -6.91 -6.95
N PRO A 301 -2.19 -6.89 -6.01
CA PRO A 301 -2.97 -8.07 -5.63
C PRO A 301 -4.21 -8.31 -6.48
N THR A 302 -4.50 -7.46 -7.47
CA THR A 302 -5.73 -7.56 -8.26
C THR A 302 -5.42 -7.88 -9.71
N VAL A 303 -6.40 -8.41 -10.44
CA VAL A 303 -6.29 -8.52 -11.91
C VAL A 303 -5.97 -7.17 -12.57
N ASN A 304 -6.56 -6.08 -12.05
CA ASN A 304 -6.37 -4.73 -12.59
C ASN A 304 -4.95 -4.19 -12.36
N SER A 305 -4.26 -4.63 -11.31
CA SER A 305 -2.87 -4.27 -10.99
C SER A 305 -1.93 -4.52 -12.18
N TYR A 306 -2.12 -5.64 -12.87
CA TYR A 306 -1.29 -6.04 -14.01
C TYR A 306 -1.61 -5.27 -15.31
N LYS A 307 -2.71 -4.51 -15.33
CA LYS A 307 -2.99 -3.53 -16.40
C LYS A 307 -2.26 -2.21 -16.17
N ARG A 308 -1.78 -1.96 -14.94
CA ARG A 308 -0.87 -0.86 -14.60
C ARG A 308 0.58 -1.22 -14.92
N LEU A 309 1.02 -2.43 -14.59
CA LEU A 309 2.40 -2.92 -14.78
C LEU A 309 2.71 -3.24 -16.25
N VAL A 310 2.57 -2.24 -17.12
CA VAL A 310 2.87 -2.32 -18.56
C VAL A 310 3.83 -1.19 -18.96
N PRO A 311 4.66 -1.37 -20.01
CA PRO A 311 5.62 -0.33 -20.40
C PRO A 311 4.93 0.97 -20.82
N GLY A 312 5.60 2.11 -20.59
CA GLY A 312 5.18 3.43 -21.13
C GLY A 312 4.35 4.33 -20.22
N TYR A 313 4.05 3.93 -18.98
CA TYR A 313 3.22 4.71 -18.03
C TYR A 313 3.90 4.94 -16.66
N GLU A 314 5.23 5.09 -16.64
CA GLU A 314 6.06 5.22 -15.42
C GLU A 314 5.98 4.08 -14.38
N ALA A 315 5.18 3.03 -14.66
CA ALA A 315 5.11 1.83 -13.86
C ALA A 315 6.30 0.90 -14.14
N PRO A 316 6.89 0.26 -13.10
CA PRO A 316 8.00 -0.65 -13.30
C PRO A 316 7.50 -1.95 -13.94
N VAL A 317 8.21 -2.42 -14.96
CA VAL A 317 7.96 -3.73 -15.60
C VAL A 317 9.19 -4.63 -15.47
N TYR A 318 10.37 -4.03 -15.41
CA TYR A 318 11.62 -4.74 -15.40
C TYR A 318 12.23 -4.76 -14.01
N ILE A 319 12.74 -5.93 -13.62
CA ILE A 319 13.38 -6.16 -12.32
C ILE A 319 14.81 -5.62 -12.43
N ALA A 320 14.96 -4.37 -12.01
CA ALA A 320 16.22 -3.65 -11.98
C ALA A 320 16.22 -2.63 -10.84
N TRP A 321 17.42 -2.19 -10.45
CA TRP A 321 17.60 -1.11 -9.50
C TRP A 321 18.53 -0.03 -10.07
N SER A 322 18.30 1.23 -9.70
CA SER A 322 19.13 2.35 -10.17
C SER A 322 18.88 3.62 -9.34
N LYS A 323 19.89 4.51 -9.29
CA LYS A 323 19.73 5.85 -8.71
C LYS A 323 18.84 6.70 -9.58
N ARG A 324 17.87 7.40 -8.98
CA ARG A 324 17.03 8.42 -9.63
C ARG A 324 16.16 7.93 -10.81
N ASN A 325 16.26 6.66 -11.22
CA ASN A 325 15.65 6.16 -12.44
C ASN A 325 14.21 5.69 -12.21
N ARG A 326 13.24 6.41 -12.80
CA ARG A 326 11.80 6.09 -12.77
C ARG A 326 11.39 4.98 -13.76
N SER A 327 12.32 4.31 -14.43
CA SER A 327 12.03 3.09 -15.21
C SER A 327 12.38 1.79 -14.46
N ALA A 328 13.10 1.90 -13.33
CA ALA A 328 13.52 0.77 -12.51
C ALA A 328 12.46 0.39 -11.46
N LEU A 329 12.46 -0.89 -11.07
CA LEU A 329 11.61 -1.42 -10.00
C LEU A 329 11.97 -0.83 -8.63
N VAL A 330 13.27 -0.85 -8.31
CA VAL A 330 13.81 -0.25 -7.10
C VAL A 330 14.60 1.00 -7.46
N ARG A 331 14.08 2.15 -7.06
CA ARG A 331 14.76 3.44 -7.24
C ARG A 331 15.49 3.81 -5.95
N ILE A 332 16.66 4.41 -6.06
CA ILE A 332 17.32 5.11 -4.95
C ILE A 332 17.07 6.61 -5.13
N PRO A 333 16.21 7.24 -4.32
CA PRO A 333 15.98 8.68 -4.37
C PRO A 333 17.28 9.46 -4.11
N ALA A 334 17.41 10.61 -4.78
CA ALA A 334 18.52 11.50 -4.50
C ALA A 334 18.28 12.24 -3.17
N PHE A 335 19.34 12.41 -2.39
CA PHE A 335 19.36 13.23 -1.20
C PHE A 335 20.69 13.97 -1.11
N ALA A 336 20.73 15.03 -0.29
CA ALA A 336 21.95 15.78 -0.03
C ALA A 336 22.96 14.87 0.71
N PRO A 337 24.21 14.70 0.26
CA PRO A 337 25.16 13.72 0.82
C PRO A 337 25.40 13.88 2.34
N GLU A 338 25.28 15.08 2.87
CA GLU A 338 25.38 15.40 4.29
C GLU A 338 24.20 14.88 5.12
N ASN A 339 23.06 14.59 4.48
CA ASN A 339 21.85 14.11 5.15
C ASN A 339 21.74 12.59 5.10
N ALA A 340 22.67 11.92 5.79
CA ALA A 340 22.74 10.46 5.89
C ALA A 340 21.43 9.76 6.30
N LYS A 341 20.52 10.47 6.97
CA LYS A 341 19.23 9.93 7.42
C LYS A 341 18.27 9.67 6.26
N GLU A 342 18.43 10.35 5.13
CA GLU A 342 17.55 10.25 3.97
C GLU A 342 17.82 9.03 3.08
N ALA A 343 18.90 8.28 3.33
CA ALA A 343 19.24 7.10 2.56
C ALA A 343 18.13 6.04 2.68
N ARG A 344 17.49 5.75 1.55
CA ARG A 344 16.34 4.85 1.47
C ARG A 344 16.23 4.26 0.08
N ILE A 345 15.43 3.22 -0.05
CA ILE A 345 15.01 2.69 -1.34
C ILE A 345 13.53 3.01 -1.57
N GLU A 346 13.13 3.10 -2.83
CA GLU A 346 11.76 3.29 -3.27
C GLU A 346 11.37 2.08 -4.13
N LEU A 347 10.46 1.23 -3.64
CA LEU A 347 9.91 0.11 -4.39
C LEU A 347 8.59 0.55 -5.05
N ARG A 348 8.51 0.39 -6.37
CA ARG A 348 7.48 1.07 -7.19
C ARG A 348 6.40 0.15 -7.74
N CYS A 349 6.51 -1.16 -7.52
CA CYS A 349 5.48 -2.12 -7.93
C CYS A 349 4.24 -2.20 -7.04
N PRO A 350 4.19 -1.75 -5.76
CA PRO A 350 2.95 -1.82 -5.01
C PRO A 350 1.90 -0.88 -5.58
N ASP A 351 0.63 -1.23 -5.38
CA ASP A 351 -0.51 -0.40 -5.75
C ASP A 351 -1.45 -0.14 -4.57
N PRO A 352 -2.33 0.88 -4.64
CA PRO A 352 -3.14 1.29 -3.49
C PRO A 352 -4.19 0.28 -3.03
N LEU A 353 -4.48 -0.76 -3.83
CA LEU A 353 -5.39 -1.85 -3.45
C LEU A 353 -4.67 -2.98 -2.70
N CYS A 354 -3.35 -2.94 -2.59
CA CYS A 354 -2.65 -3.84 -1.69
C CYS A 354 -3.09 -3.68 -0.23
N ASN A 355 -3.02 -4.77 0.51
CA ASN A 355 -3.10 -4.75 1.96
C ASN A 355 -1.75 -4.22 2.49
N PRO A 356 -1.67 -2.99 3.03
CA PRO A 356 -0.38 -2.40 3.39
C PRO A 356 0.34 -3.22 4.48
N TYR A 357 -0.39 -3.87 5.39
CA TYR A 357 0.22 -4.69 6.43
C TYR A 357 0.95 -5.91 5.85
N LEU A 358 0.27 -6.65 4.97
CA LEU A 358 0.84 -7.84 4.32
C LEU A 358 1.94 -7.46 3.33
N SER A 359 1.76 -6.35 2.59
CA SER A 359 2.78 -5.82 1.68
C SER A 359 4.07 -5.50 2.42
N TYR A 360 4.03 -4.72 3.51
CA TYR A 360 5.23 -4.43 4.27
C TYR A 360 5.85 -5.69 4.89
N ALA A 361 5.04 -6.62 5.41
CA ALA A 361 5.55 -7.88 5.95
C ALA A 361 6.37 -8.66 4.90
N ALA A 362 5.81 -8.84 3.69
CA ALA A 362 6.49 -9.56 2.61
C ALA A 362 7.73 -8.82 2.09
N ILE A 363 7.66 -7.50 1.92
CA ILE A 363 8.78 -6.71 1.40
C ILE A 363 9.95 -6.70 2.38
N PHE A 364 9.69 -6.53 3.68
CA PHE A 364 10.76 -6.57 4.69
C PHE A 364 11.34 -7.97 4.87
N GLU A 365 10.53 -9.03 4.83
CA GLU A 365 11.05 -10.42 4.86
C GLU A 365 11.98 -10.68 3.67
N ALA A 366 11.58 -10.26 2.46
CA ALA A 366 12.40 -10.38 1.24
C ALA A 366 13.71 -9.60 1.37
N GLY A 367 13.66 -8.33 1.78
CA GLY A 367 14.86 -7.52 1.95
C GLY A 367 15.80 -8.04 3.05
N LEU A 368 15.25 -8.49 4.18
CA LEU A 368 16.05 -9.10 5.25
C LEU A 368 16.66 -10.43 4.82
N GLU A 369 15.96 -11.24 4.03
CA GLU A 369 16.55 -12.45 3.45
C GLU A 369 17.74 -12.13 2.56
N GLY A 370 17.64 -11.07 1.75
CA GLY A 370 18.75 -10.52 1.00
C GLY A 370 19.96 -10.21 1.86
N ILE A 371 19.77 -9.53 3.00
CA ILE A 371 20.83 -9.27 3.99
C ILE A 371 21.39 -10.56 4.59
N ARG A 372 20.53 -11.48 5.04
CA ARG A 372 20.93 -12.76 5.68
C ARG A 372 21.76 -13.63 4.75
N LYS A 373 21.33 -13.74 3.49
CA LYS A 373 21.98 -14.58 2.45
C LYS A 373 23.03 -13.83 1.62
N LYS A 374 23.21 -12.52 1.86
CA LYS A 374 24.10 -11.64 1.09
C LYS A 374 23.82 -11.68 -0.42
N ILE A 375 22.54 -11.64 -0.80
CA ILE A 375 22.10 -11.69 -2.20
C ILE A 375 22.53 -10.38 -2.88
N ASP A 376 23.41 -10.45 -3.87
CA ASP A 376 23.85 -9.27 -4.61
C ASP A 376 22.79 -8.90 -5.67
N PRO A 377 22.34 -7.63 -5.74
CA PRO A 377 21.38 -7.18 -6.75
C PRO A 377 22.00 -7.03 -8.15
N GLY A 378 23.30 -7.30 -8.32
CA GLY A 378 24.05 -7.03 -9.53
C GLY A 378 24.32 -5.55 -9.74
N ASP A 379 24.81 -5.21 -10.93
CA ASP A 379 25.10 -3.83 -11.30
C ASP A 379 23.81 -3.02 -11.52
N PRO A 380 23.79 -1.72 -11.14
CA PRO A 380 22.63 -0.87 -11.37
C PRO A 380 22.44 -0.57 -12.86
N VAL A 381 21.18 -0.45 -13.28
CA VAL A 381 20.81 -0.19 -14.69
C VAL A 381 20.52 1.31 -14.89
N ASP A 382 21.58 2.09 -15.15
CA ASP A 382 21.54 3.57 -15.25
C ASP A 382 21.13 4.10 -16.64
N VAL A 383 20.15 3.45 -17.27
CA VAL A 383 19.57 3.84 -18.57
C VAL A 383 18.05 3.86 -18.50
N ASN A 384 17.38 4.56 -19.42
CA ASN A 384 15.93 4.44 -19.53
C ASN A 384 15.58 3.04 -20.07
N ILE A 385 15.12 2.16 -19.19
CA ILE A 385 14.89 0.75 -19.48
C ILE A 385 13.80 0.57 -20.55
N TYR A 386 12.86 1.52 -20.65
CA TYR A 386 11.81 1.49 -21.67
C TYR A 386 12.33 1.65 -23.10
N HIS A 387 13.53 2.23 -23.27
CA HIS A 387 14.16 2.38 -24.58
C HIS A 387 15.04 1.19 -24.97
N LEU A 388 15.26 0.24 -24.05
CA LEU A 388 16.04 -0.95 -24.34
C LEU A 388 15.24 -1.91 -25.24
N THR A 389 15.87 -2.28 -26.35
CA THR A 389 15.39 -3.34 -27.22
C THR A 389 15.40 -4.68 -26.48
N GLU A 390 14.65 -5.66 -26.99
CA GLU A 390 14.62 -7.00 -26.39
C GLU A 390 16.00 -7.68 -26.36
N PRO A 391 16.85 -7.60 -27.41
CA PRO A 391 18.22 -8.11 -27.35
C PRO A 391 19.08 -7.47 -26.25
N GLU A 392 19.02 -6.15 -26.09
CA GLU A 392 19.77 -5.45 -25.03
C GLU A 392 19.31 -5.88 -23.63
N ARG A 393 18.00 -6.05 -23.43
CA ARG A 393 17.43 -6.57 -22.17
C ARG A 393 17.89 -7.99 -21.86
N ARG A 394 17.97 -8.86 -22.88
CA ARG A 394 18.48 -10.23 -22.73
C ARG A 394 19.96 -10.26 -22.39
N GLN A 395 20.78 -9.37 -22.97
CA GLN A 395 22.20 -9.25 -22.62
C GLN A 395 22.41 -8.86 -21.16
N LEU A 396 21.53 -8.01 -20.62
CA LEU A 396 21.53 -7.61 -19.22
C LEU A 396 20.87 -8.64 -18.28
N SER A 397 20.44 -9.80 -18.80
CA SER A 397 19.70 -10.84 -18.04
C SER A 397 18.51 -10.28 -17.27
N MET A 398 17.84 -9.26 -17.82
CA MET A 398 16.76 -8.56 -17.13
C MET A 398 15.51 -9.43 -17.05
N ARG A 399 15.14 -9.80 -15.82
CA ARG A 399 13.84 -10.40 -15.54
C ARG A 399 12.73 -9.34 -15.64
N VAL A 400 11.51 -9.79 -15.91
CA VAL A 400 10.30 -8.96 -15.91
C VAL A 400 9.42 -9.31 -14.72
N LEU A 401 8.62 -8.36 -14.25
CA LEU A 401 7.53 -8.63 -13.33
C LEU A 401 6.47 -9.52 -14.01
N PRO A 402 5.61 -10.21 -13.23
CA PRO A 402 4.53 -10.99 -13.80
C PRO A 402 3.59 -10.12 -14.63
N GLY A 403 3.08 -10.64 -15.75
CA GLY A 403 2.11 -9.99 -16.62
C GLY A 403 0.65 -10.22 -16.20
N SER A 404 0.42 -11.05 -15.18
CA SER A 404 -0.92 -11.35 -14.66
C SER A 404 -0.90 -11.77 -13.19
N LEU A 405 -2.06 -11.68 -12.54
CA LEU A 405 -2.25 -12.17 -11.16
C LEU A 405 -1.98 -13.67 -11.08
N LYS A 406 -2.42 -14.45 -12.08
CA LYS A 406 -2.14 -15.88 -12.16
C LYS A 406 -0.64 -16.17 -12.17
N GLU A 407 0.11 -15.49 -13.03
CA GLU A 407 1.57 -15.68 -13.11
C GLU A 407 2.23 -15.34 -11.77
N ALA A 408 1.85 -14.24 -11.11
CA ALA A 408 2.39 -13.91 -9.78
C ALA A 408 2.08 -14.97 -8.71
N LEU A 409 0.87 -15.56 -8.74
CA LEU A 409 0.48 -16.66 -7.85
C LEU A 409 1.18 -17.98 -8.19
N GLU A 410 1.57 -18.21 -9.44
CA GLU A 410 2.37 -19.36 -9.85
C GLU A 410 3.83 -19.20 -9.40
N GLU A 411 4.38 -17.99 -9.49
CA GLU A 411 5.71 -17.64 -8.96
C GLU A 411 5.77 -17.81 -7.44
N TRP A 412 4.71 -17.42 -6.72
CA TRP A 412 4.58 -17.67 -5.28
C TRP A 412 4.81 -19.14 -4.92
N LYS A 413 4.32 -20.09 -5.71
CA LYS A 413 4.45 -21.54 -5.37
C LYS A 413 5.89 -22.01 -5.24
N ASN A 414 6.81 -21.33 -5.92
CA ASN A 414 8.23 -21.64 -5.91
C ASN A 414 9.04 -20.71 -4.99
N ASP A 415 8.38 -19.85 -4.22
CA ASP A 415 9.00 -18.85 -3.37
C ASP A 415 8.36 -18.83 -1.96
N GLU A 416 9.16 -19.20 -0.96
CA GLU A 416 8.70 -19.30 0.42
C GLU A 416 8.64 -17.95 1.16
N VAL A 417 9.12 -16.85 0.58
CA VAL A 417 9.23 -15.56 1.27
C VAL A 417 7.87 -15.05 1.77
N CYS A 418 6.84 -15.16 0.93
CA CYS A 418 5.49 -14.74 1.28
C CYS A 418 4.91 -15.65 2.38
N VAL A 419 5.21 -16.96 2.34
CA VAL A 419 4.79 -17.93 3.36
C VAL A 419 5.47 -17.64 4.70
N ARG A 420 6.76 -17.30 4.70
CA ARG A 420 7.50 -16.90 5.92
C ARG A 420 6.97 -15.58 6.51
N ALA A 421 6.61 -14.64 5.66
CA ALA A 421 6.09 -13.34 6.06
C ALA A 421 4.69 -13.45 6.68
N LEU A 422 3.77 -14.17 6.02
CA LEU A 422 2.36 -14.25 6.40
C LEU A 422 2.04 -15.36 7.41
N GLY A 423 2.85 -16.42 7.44
CA GLY A 423 2.48 -17.68 8.05
C GLY A 423 1.70 -18.58 7.08
N ARG A 424 1.80 -19.90 7.29
CA ARG A 424 1.30 -20.91 6.35
C ARG A 424 -0.20 -20.82 6.09
N GLU A 425 -1.00 -20.77 7.15
CA GLU A 425 -2.46 -20.77 7.03
C GLU A 425 -2.99 -19.55 6.27
N LEU A 426 -2.53 -18.34 6.64
CA LEU A 426 -2.92 -17.10 5.97
C LEU A 426 -2.46 -17.09 4.51
N ALA A 427 -1.23 -17.56 4.23
CA ALA A 427 -0.70 -17.66 2.87
C ALA A 427 -1.54 -18.60 1.99
N GLU A 428 -1.93 -19.76 2.49
CA GLU A 428 -2.79 -20.71 1.77
C GLU A 428 -4.19 -20.11 1.50
N LYS A 429 -4.81 -19.49 2.52
CA LYS A 429 -6.09 -18.76 2.37
C LYS A 429 -5.99 -17.65 1.31
N TYR A 430 -4.90 -16.88 1.34
CA TYR A 430 -4.66 -15.78 0.40
C TYR A 430 -4.56 -16.28 -1.05
N VAL A 431 -3.70 -17.27 -1.30
CA VAL A 431 -3.49 -17.82 -2.66
C VAL A 431 -4.77 -18.43 -3.21
N ASN A 432 -5.51 -19.18 -2.40
CA ASN A 432 -6.78 -19.78 -2.82
C ASN A 432 -7.81 -18.71 -3.22
N LEU A 433 -7.94 -17.66 -2.41
CA LEU A 433 -8.88 -16.58 -2.68
C LEU A 433 -8.51 -15.81 -3.96
N LYS A 434 -7.23 -15.47 -4.14
CA LYS A 434 -6.75 -14.75 -5.32
C LYS A 434 -6.75 -15.59 -6.59
N MET A 435 -6.56 -16.89 -6.48
CA MET A 435 -6.77 -17.80 -7.60
C MET A 435 -8.26 -17.85 -7.99
N GLY A 436 -9.17 -17.83 -7.01
CA GLY A 436 -10.60 -17.67 -7.25
C GLY A 436 -10.96 -16.38 -7.99
N GLU A 437 -10.40 -15.24 -7.56
CA GLU A 437 -10.56 -13.94 -8.26
C GLU A 437 -10.10 -14.03 -9.72
N TRP A 438 -8.97 -14.68 -9.98
CA TRP A 438 -8.49 -14.91 -11.35
C TRP A 438 -9.44 -15.79 -12.16
N GLN A 439 -9.94 -16.89 -11.58
CA GLN A 439 -10.87 -17.80 -12.25
C GLN A 439 -12.21 -17.12 -12.58
N GLU A 440 -12.71 -16.26 -11.69
CA GLU A 440 -13.89 -15.44 -11.93
C GLU A 440 -13.66 -14.49 -13.11
N TYR A 441 -12.56 -13.73 -13.11
CA TYR A 441 -12.19 -12.87 -14.23
C TYR A 441 -12.04 -13.65 -15.54
N GLU A 442 -11.39 -14.81 -15.48
CA GLU A 442 -11.13 -15.64 -16.63
C GLU A 442 -12.42 -16.22 -17.24
N SER A 443 -13.39 -16.63 -16.40
CA SER A 443 -14.67 -17.18 -16.85
C SER A 443 -15.64 -16.10 -17.37
N GLY A 444 -15.67 -14.93 -16.71
CA GLY A 444 -16.61 -13.86 -17.03
C GLY A 444 -16.10 -12.88 -18.10
N ALA A 445 -14.86 -12.38 -17.96
CA ALA A 445 -14.35 -11.29 -18.77
C ALA A 445 -13.60 -11.75 -20.03
N LEU A 446 -13.02 -12.94 -20.03
CA LEU A 446 -12.42 -13.54 -21.25
C LEU A 446 -13.44 -14.39 -22.03
N GLY A 447 -14.63 -14.61 -21.46
CA GLY A 447 -15.64 -15.50 -22.02
C GLY A 447 -15.15 -16.95 -22.11
N ASP A 448 -15.87 -17.77 -22.88
CA ASP A 448 -15.39 -19.10 -23.24
C ASP A 448 -14.12 -18.94 -24.10
N LYS A 449 -12.96 -19.32 -23.55
CA LYS A 449 -11.65 -19.26 -24.25
C LYS A 449 -11.59 -20.07 -25.54
N THR A 450 -12.57 -20.93 -25.79
CA THR A 450 -12.71 -21.67 -27.06
C THR A 450 -13.46 -20.85 -28.13
N LYS A 451 -14.07 -19.72 -27.76
CA LYS A 451 -14.67 -18.81 -28.73
C LYS A 451 -13.57 -18.02 -29.44
N VAL A 452 -13.56 -18.15 -30.76
CA VAL A 452 -12.74 -17.33 -31.64
C VAL A 452 -13.21 -15.87 -31.52
N THR A 453 -12.34 -14.97 -31.08
CA THR A 453 -12.64 -13.54 -30.97
C THR A 453 -12.65 -12.88 -32.34
N GLU A 454 -13.36 -11.76 -32.45
CA GLU A 454 -13.38 -10.95 -33.69
C GLU A 454 -11.98 -10.54 -34.14
N TRP A 455 -11.07 -10.22 -33.19
CA TRP A 455 -9.68 -9.92 -33.52
C TRP A 455 -8.93 -11.15 -34.09
N GLU A 456 -9.18 -12.35 -33.55
CA GLU A 456 -8.59 -13.59 -34.08
C GLU A 456 -9.10 -13.90 -35.49
N ILE A 457 -10.40 -13.70 -35.74
CA ILE A 457 -10.96 -13.83 -37.09
C ILE A 457 -10.31 -12.79 -38.02
N GLN A 458 -10.32 -11.51 -37.66
CA GLN A 458 -9.73 -10.45 -38.49
C GLN A 458 -8.24 -10.66 -38.77
N LYS A 459 -7.51 -11.26 -37.83
CA LYS A 459 -6.08 -11.47 -37.95
C LYS A 459 -5.70 -12.76 -38.68
N TYR A 460 -6.46 -13.85 -38.48
CA TYR A 460 -6.06 -15.19 -38.91
C TYR A 460 -6.97 -15.81 -39.98
N LEU A 461 -8.15 -15.24 -40.28
CA LEU A 461 -9.10 -15.82 -41.25
C LEU A 461 -8.51 -15.97 -42.66
N TYR A 462 -7.54 -15.11 -43.01
CA TYR A 462 -6.86 -15.12 -44.31
C TYR A 462 -5.34 -15.30 -44.21
N ALA A 463 -4.83 -15.68 -43.04
CA ALA A 463 -3.39 -15.85 -42.77
C ALA A 463 -2.85 -17.20 -43.26
#